data_AF-A0A2N9NF56-F1
#
_entry.id   AF-A0A2N9NF56-F1
#
_cell.length_a   1.000
_cell.length_b   1.000
_cell.length_c   1.000
_cell.angle_alpha   90.00
_cell.angle_beta   90.00
_cell.angle_gamma   90.00
#
_symmetry.space_group_name_H-M   'P 1'
#
loop_
_entity.id
_entity.type
_entity.pdbx_description
1 polymer ?
#
loop_
_entity_poly.entity_id
_entity_poly.type
_entity_poly.pdbx_seq_one_letter_code
_entity_poly.pdbx_strand_id
1 'polypeptide(L)'
;MNNFKSIDDVISYLAGEAIKMVKADRGIDLDYSFDSIKIIEEELARLCGQVDKTSPQEGTYGLATAYGAYIGEVFRRRDGGSWARDHHAAGPGTNPLNLANGSTIFPISWCYRRLTVGEEENVYHKALLSSAAKGSITALAGSDGTIIKHPKAVNSQLPEQPPEPDDLERVACTGDLNQLIAYLKTRRVWIPRKPWRALDPGKFTPEQLLETIKQDLEHLAHSPFEPWILEFDGMKRLPAFSSQQKMQVFSSKVSQQSGKVFPLGCGEVLLWDITKELDVDFVELNLYSKTSWEIEVKRHGAQH
;
A
#
# COMPACT_ATOMS: atom_id res chain seq x y z
N MET A 1 -23.08 9.53 32.57
CA MET A 1 -22.88 8.82 31.29
C MET A 1 -22.98 9.83 30.18
N ASN A 2 -21.96 9.93 29.31
CA ASN A 2 -22.03 10.81 28.16
C ASN A 2 -23.11 10.29 27.21
N ASN A 3 -24.06 11.15 26.84
CA ASN A 3 -25.13 10.81 25.92
C ASN A 3 -24.69 11.14 24.48
N PHE A 4 -23.97 10.22 23.86
CA PHE A 4 -23.51 10.36 22.46
C PHE A 4 -24.67 10.07 21.50
N LYS A 5 -24.89 10.94 20.51
CA LYS A 5 -26.00 10.81 19.54
C LYS A 5 -25.54 10.17 18.24
N SER A 6 -24.24 10.19 17.95
CA SER A 6 -23.65 9.69 16.71
C SER A 6 -22.24 9.12 16.94
N ILE A 7 -21.71 8.41 15.94
CA ILE A 7 -20.31 7.99 15.95
C ILE A 7 -19.36 9.18 15.88
N ASP A 8 -19.73 10.26 15.18
CA ASP A 8 -18.96 11.50 15.14
C ASP A 8 -18.79 12.09 16.54
N ASP A 9 -19.83 12.05 17.39
CA ASP A 9 -19.76 12.54 18.78
C ASP A 9 -18.81 11.68 19.62
N VAL A 10 -18.87 10.35 19.46
CA VAL A 10 -18.00 9.42 20.16
C VAL A 10 -16.54 9.66 19.77
N ILE A 11 -16.25 9.76 18.48
CA ILE A 11 -14.89 9.96 17.98
C ILE A 11 -14.37 11.35 18.35
N SER A 12 -15.21 12.39 18.28
CA SER A 12 -14.83 13.74 18.73
C SER A 12 -14.48 13.77 20.23
N TYR A 13 -15.20 13.02 21.06
CA TYR A 13 -14.87 12.87 22.47
C TYR A 13 -13.52 12.18 22.67
N LEU A 14 -13.28 11.08 21.96
CA LEU A 14 -12.02 10.32 22.03
C LEU A 14 -10.82 11.13 21.54
N ALA A 15 -11.00 11.97 20.53
CA ALA A 15 -10.00 12.94 20.10
C ALA A 15 -9.65 13.93 21.23
N GLY A 16 -10.66 14.37 22.00
CA GLY A 16 -10.45 15.18 23.21
C GLY A 16 -9.66 14.46 24.30
N GLU A 17 -9.83 13.14 24.45
CA GLU A 17 -9.03 12.35 25.39
C GLU A 17 -7.55 12.31 24.96
N ALA A 18 -7.25 12.23 23.66
CA ALA A 18 -5.86 12.31 23.17
C ALA A 18 -5.16 13.61 23.56
N ILE A 19 -5.87 14.75 23.50
CA ILE A 19 -5.35 16.05 23.94
C ILE A 19 -4.98 16.00 25.43
N LYS A 20 -5.87 15.45 26.27
CA LYS A 20 -5.62 15.33 27.71
C LYS A 20 -4.43 14.43 28.01
N MET A 21 -4.30 13.31 27.29
CA MET A 21 -3.18 12.39 27.45
C MET A 21 -1.84 13.05 27.07
N VAL A 22 -1.74 13.68 25.90
CA VAL A 22 -0.51 14.37 25.48
C VAL A 22 -0.17 15.54 26.42
N LYS A 23 -1.18 16.27 26.89
CA LYS A 23 -0.98 17.35 27.86
C LYS A 23 -0.46 16.81 29.20
N ALA A 24 -0.98 15.69 29.68
CA ALA A 24 -0.54 15.06 30.92
C ALA A 24 0.88 14.48 30.80
N ASP A 25 1.18 13.82 29.68
CA ASP A 25 2.45 13.12 29.47
C ASP A 25 3.60 14.08 29.13
N ARG A 26 3.33 15.16 28.38
CA ARG A 26 4.37 16.07 27.84
C ARG A 26 4.20 17.54 28.19
N GLY A 27 3.05 17.95 28.71
CA GLY A 27 2.72 19.38 28.88
C GLY A 27 2.39 20.12 27.58
N ILE A 28 2.26 19.42 26.45
CA ILE A 28 2.01 20.00 25.12
C ILE A 28 0.51 20.05 24.84
N ASP A 29 0.04 21.19 24.29
CA ASP A 29 -1.33 21.34 23.81
C ASP A 29 -1.42 20.96 22.33
N LEU A 30 -2.39 20.09 22.03
CA LEU A 30 -2.73 19.69 20.68
C LEU A 30 -3.86 20.59 20.15
N ASP A 31 -3.72 21.09 18.92
CA ASP A 31 -4.52 22.20 18.36
C ASP A 31 -5.34 21.85 17.10
N TYR A 32 -5.41 20.56 16.77
CA TYR A 32 -5.97 20.02 15.53
C TYR A 32 -5.31 20.53 14.23
N SER A 33 -4.10 21.10 14.30
CA SER A 33 -3.32 21.39 13.10
C SER A 33 -2.79 20.11 12.46
N PHE A 34 -2.47 20.16 11.17
CA PHE A 34 -1.83 19.02 10.50
C PHE A 34 -0.46 18.69 11.10
N ASP A 35 0.30 19.70 11.53
CA ASP A 35 1.59 19.51 12.18
C ASP A 35 1.48 18.83 13.54
N SER A 36 0.36 18.99 14.25
CA SER A 36 0.13 18.29 15.52
C SER A 36 0.08 16.76 15.39
N ILE A 37 -0.09 16.23 14.17
CA ILE A 37 0.03 14.79 13.89
C ILE A 37 1.48 14.29 14.12
N LYS A 38 2.50 15.14 13.93
CA LYS A 38 3.90 14.78 14.27
C LYS A 38 4.05 14.46 15.75
N ILE A 39 3.41 15.25 16.60
CA ILE A 39 3.43 15.07 18.07
C ILE A 39 2.77 13.73 18.43
N ILE A 40 1.67 13.39 17.77
CA ILE A 40 1.03 12.07 17.94
C ILE A 40 1.95 10.94 17.49
N GLU A 41 2.63 11.07 16.33
CA GLU A 41 3.58 10.06 15.86
C GLU A 41 4.74 9.86 16.85
N GLU A 42 5.30 10.94 17.41
CA GLU A 42 6.35 10.86 18.44
C GLU A 42 5.86 10.09 19.68
N GLU A 43 4.62 10.33 20.11
CA GLU A 43 4.05 9.58 21.24
C GLU A 43 3.80 8.11 20.91
N LEU A 44 3.29 7.80 19.72
CA LEU A 44 3.12 6.42 19.28
C LEU A 44 4.47 5.69 19.16
N ALA A 45 5.52 6.39 18.71
CA ALA A 45 6.87 5.84 18.66
C ALA A 45 7.40 5.48 20.05
N ARG A 46 7.22 6.38 21.02
CA ARG A 46 7.59 6.14 22.43
C ARG A 46 6.83 4.97 23.04
N LEU A 47 5.52 4.91 22.80
CA LEU A 47 4.64 3.87 23.34
C LEU A 47 4.86 2.51 22.67
N CYS A 48 5.20 2.47 21.38
CA CYS A 48 5.49 1.24 20.66
C CYS A 48 6.58 0.40 21.34
N GLY A 49 7.60 1.03 21.94
CA GLY A 49 8.65 0.34 22.69
C GLY A 49 8.17 -0.35 23.99
N GLN A 50 6.95 -0.08 24.44
CA GLN A 50 6.36 -0.61 25.67
C GLN A 50 5.28 -1.66 25.40
N VAL A 51 4.88 -1.84 24.14
CA VAL A 51 3.81 -2.78 23.76
C VAL A 51 4.41 -4.17 23.55
N ASP A 52 3.84 -5.17 24.22
CA ASP A 52 4.07 -6.57 23.86
C ASP A 52 3.40 -6.85 22.51
N LYS A 53 4.21 -7.00 21.46
CA LYS A 53 3.72 -7.23 20.09
C LYS A 53 3.11 -8.61 19.89
N THR A 54 3.45 -9.58 20.74
CA THR A 54 2.94 -10.96 20.66
C THR A 54 1.58 -11.10 21.33
N SER A 55 1.31 -10.25 22.33
CA SER A 55 0.04 -10.20 23.04
C SER A 55 -0.31 -8.75 23.46
N PRO A 56 -0.74 -7.90 22.51
CA PRO A 56 -1.07 -6.51 22.82
C PRO A 56 -2.23 -6.43 23.82
N GLN A 57 -2.01 -5.72 24.93
CA GLN A 57 -3.06 -5.54 25.94
C GLN A 57 -4.22 -4.69 25.40
N GLU A 58 -5.43 -4.86 25.95
CA GLU A 58 -6.63 -4.09 25.55
C GLU A 58 -6.39 -2.57 25.56
N GLY A 59 -5.60 -2.08 26.52
CA GLY A 59 -5.20 -0.67 26.59
C GLY A 59 -4.49 -0.14 25.33
N THR A 60 -3.80 -1.01 24.57
CA THR A 60 -3.16 -0.66 23.28
C THR A 60 -4.18 -0.20 22.26
N TYR A 61 -5.33 -0.89 22.18
CA TYR A 61 -6.40 -0.50 21.28
C TYR A 61 -7.10 0.78 21.74
N GLY A 62 -7.24 0.99 23.06
CA GLY A 62 -7.74 2.24 23.63
C GLY A 62 -6.87 3.45 23.25
N LEU A 63 -5.55 3.32 23.38
CA LEU A 63 -4.59 4.35 22.96
C LEU A 63 -4.67 4.62 21.45
N ALA A 64 -4.68 3.56 20.63
CA ALA A 64 -4.83 3.67 19.19
C ALA A 64 -6.13 4.38 18.79
N THR A 65 -7.22 4.09 19.50
CA THR A 65 -8.54 4.69 19.27
C THR A 65 -8.51 6.18 19.54
N ALA A 66 -7.96 6.62 20.69
CA ALA A 66 -7.88 8.04 21.02
C ALA A 66 -6.96 8.82 20.07
N TYR A 67 -5.75 8.32 19.81
CA TYR A 67 -4.83 8.99 18.90
C TYR A 67 -5.32 8.98 17.45
N GLY A 68 -5.90 7.88 16.99
CA GLY A 68 -6.51 7.79 15.66
C GLY A 68 -7.72 8.72 15.52
N ALA A 69 -8.57 8.81 16.55
CA ALA A 69 -9.67 9.76 16.60
C ALA A 69 -9.17 11.19 16.40
N TYR A 70 -8.12 11.59 17.12
CA TYR A 70 -7.52 12.91 16.97
C TYR A 70 -7.00 13.17 15.55
N ILE A 71 -6.23 12.23 14.97
CA ILE A 71 -5.72 12.36 13.60
C ILE A 71 -6.89 12.50 12.61
N GLY A 72 -7.93 11.68 12.71
CA GLY A 72 -9.06 11.80 11.82
C GLY A 72 -9.84 13.10 12.01
N GLU A 73 -9.95 13.63 13.24
CA GLU A 73 -10.54 14.95 13.48
C GLU A 73 -9.74 16.09 12.84
N VAL A 74 -8.40 15.99 12.77
CA VAL A 74 -7.58 16.94 11.99
C VAL A 74 -8.02 16.95 10.52
N PHE A 75 -8.16 15.77 9.91
CA PHE A 75 -8.64 15.66 8.52
C PHE A 75 -10.08 16.14 8.37
N ARG A 76 -10.99 15.71 9.25
CA ARG A 76 -12.42 16.05 9.16
C ARG A 76 -12.65 17.56 9.30
N ARG A 77 -11.91 18.24 10.18
CA ARG A 77 -11.99 19.70 10.34
C ARG A 77 -11.43 20.45 9.13
N ARG A 78 -10.35 19.94 8.54
CA ARG A 78 -9.67 20.59 7.41
C ARG A 78 -10.38 20.35 6.08
N ASP A 79 -10.79 19.12 5.82
CA ASP A 79 -11.27 18.66 4.51
C ASP A 79 -12.76 18.30 4.50
N GLY A 80 -13.42 18.28 5.66
CA GLY A 80 -14.78 17.75 5.80
C GLY A 80 -14.82 16.22 5.76
N GLY A 81 -15.99 15.66 6.07
CA GLY A 81 -16.21 14.22 6.09
C GLY A 81 -17.05 13.76 7.27
N SER A 82 -17.28 12.45 7.34
CA SER A 82 -18.06 11.80 8.39
C SER A 82 -17.42 10.48 8.79
N TRP A 83 -17.39 10.20 10.09
CA TRP A 83 -17.03 8.88 10.58
C TRP A 83 -18.16 7.89 10.28
N ALA A 84 -17.78 6.65 10.02
CA ALA A 84 -18.72 5.54 9.93
C ALA A 84 -18.29 4.41 10.85
N ARG A 85 -19.22 3.50 11.11
CA ARG A 85 -18.95 2.22 11.77
C ARG A 85 -18.82 1.16 10.70
N ASP A 86 -17.84 0.30 10.90
CA ASP A 86 -17.50 -0.80 10.02
C ASP A 86 -17.09 -0.31 8.62
N HIS A 87 -16.43 -1.20 7.88
CA HIS A 87 -16.11 -0.96 6.49
C HIS A 87 -16.22 -2.27 5.74
N HIS A 88 -17.00 -2.29 4.65
CA HIS A 88 -17.27 -3.51 3.88
C HIS A 88 -16.00 -4.30 3.54
N ALA A 89 -14.91 -3.61 3.23
CA ALA A 89 -13.64 -4.24 2.88
C ALA A 89 -12.65 -4.40 4.06
N ALA A 90 -12.80 -3.66 5.16
CA ALA A 90 -11.89 -3.73 6.32
C ALA A 90 -12.43 -4.61 7.45
N GLY A 91 -13.71 -4.99 7.35
CA GLY A 91 -14.41 -5.78 8.34
C GLY A 91 -15.14 -4.95 9.41
N PRO A 92 -15.92 -5.66 10.25
CA PRO A 92 -16.63 -5.07 11.39
C PRO A 92 -15.66 -4.62 12.48
N GLY A 93 -16.12 -3.71 13.35
CA GLY A 93 -15.34 -3.12 14.44
C GLY A 93 -14.37 -2.01 14.00
N THR A 94 -14.40 -1.63 12.72
CA THR A 94 -13.58 -0.53 12.20
C THR A 94 -14.32 0.80 12.31
N ASN A 95 -13.56 1.91 12.35
CA ASN A 95 -14.11 3.26 12.33
C ASN A 95 -13.45 4.05 11.20
N PRO A 96 -13.87 3.85 9.94
CA PRO A 96 -13.36 4.64 8.82
C PRO A 96 -13.81 6.10 8.91
N LEU A 97 -12.96 7.00 8.41
CA LEU A 97 -13.34 8.38 8.11
C LEU A 97 -13.51 8.54 6.60
N ASN A 98 -14.72 8.82 6.16
CA ASN A 98 -15.03 9.16 4.78
C ASN A 98 -14.88 10.67 4.58
N LEU A 99 -13.87 11.07 3.82
CA LEU A 99 -13.57 12.48 3.54
C LEU A 99 -14.48 13.02 2.43
N ALA A 100 -14.70 14.33 2.44
CA ALA A 100 -15.58 14.97 1.45
C ALA A 100 -15.09 14.83 -0.01
N ASN A 101 -13.80 14.54 -0.22
CA ASN A 101 -13.24 14.25 -1.53
C ASN A 101 -13.51 12.81 -2.03
N GLY A 102 -14.31 12.02 -1.31
CA GLY A 102 -14.64 10.64 -1.65
C GLY A 102 -13.60 9.60 -1.26
N SER A 103 -12.48 10.01 -0.63
CA SER A 103 -11.51 9.07 -0.08
C SER A 103 -11.91 8.61 1.33
N THR A 104 -11.44 7.41 1.70
CA THR A 104 -11.65 6.84 3.04
C THR A 104 -10.30 6.55 3.67
N ILE A 105 -10.12 6.97 4.92
CA ILE A 105 -8.92 6.70 5.72
C ILE A 105 -9.28 5.95 7.00
N PHE A 106 -8.29 5.30 7.63
CA PHE A 106 -8.47 4.45 8.81
C PHE A 106 -7.50 4.84 9.94
N PRO A 107 -7.63 6.06 10.52
CA PRO A 107 -6.63 6.60 11.43
C PRO A 107 -6.42 5.75 12.69
N ILE A 108 -7.48 5.13 13.23
CA ILE A 108 -7.38 4.23 14.39
C ILE A 108 -6.56 2.98 14.05
N SER A 109 -6.80 2.38 12.88
CA SER A 109 -6.02 1.23 12.42
C SER A 109 -4.56 1.60 12.17
N TRP A 110 -4.28 2.81 11.65
CA TRP A 110 -2.91 3.29 11.50
C TRP A 110 -2.19 3.35 12.85
N CYS A 111 -2.81 3.97 13.86
CA CYS A 111 -2.23 4.05 15.20
C CYS A 111 -2.05 2.66 15.85
N TYR A 112 -3.03 1.76 15.68
CA TYR A 112 -2.93 0.41 16.23
C TYR A 112 -1.77 -0.37 15.63
N ARG A 113 -1.60 -0.29 14.30
CA ARG A 113 -0.48 -0.92 13.61
C ARG A 113 0.85 -0.23 13.93
N ARG A 114 0.86 1.08 14.14
CA ARG A 114 2.05 1.81 14.64
C ARG A 114 2.55 1.29 15.99
N LEU A 115 1.62 0.96 16.88
CA LEU A 115 1.94 0.41 18.20
C LEU A 115 2.38 -1.06 18.14
N THR A 116 1.75 -1.88 17.31
CA THR A 116 1.95 -3.35 17.30
C THR A 116 2.99 -3.83 16.28
N VAL A 117 3.18 -3.11 15.17
CA VAL A 117 4.13 -3.49 14.11
C VAL A 117 5.44 -2.74 14.27
N GLY A 118 5.40 -1.39 14.30
CA GLY A 118 6.60 -0.57 14.52
C GLY A 118 6.70 0.63 13.57
N GLU A 119 7.92 1.12 13.38
CA GLU A 119 8.23 2.38 12.67
C GLU A 119 7.73 2.42 11.21
N GLU A 120 7.65 1.26 10.55
CA GLU A 120 7.07 1.10 9.20
C GLU A 120 5.63 1.63 9.10
N GLU A 121 4.96 1.76 10.24
CA GLU A 121 3.58 2.23 10.35
C GLU A 121 3.45 3.69 10.76
N ASN A 122 4.48 4.50 10.52
CA ASN A 122 4.49 5.93 10.82
C ASN A 122 3.21 6.65 10.34
N VAL A 123 2.47 7.22 11.28
CA VAL A 123 1.14 7.80 11.00
C VAL A 123 1.23 9.17 10.35
N TYR A 124 2.31 9.92 10.62
CA TYR A 124 2.53 11.22 9.98
C TYR A 124 2.80 11.08 8.48
N HIS A 125 3.58 10.07 8.08
CA HIS A 125 3.78 9.75 6.65
C HIS A 125 2.48 9.36 5.95
N LYS A 126 1.64 8.53 6.58
CA LYS A 126 0.33 8.17 6.03
C LYS A 126 -0.60 9.38 5.91
N ALA A 127 -0.53 10.31 6.87
CA ALA A 127 -1.27 11.55 6.82
C ALA A 127 -0.82 12.43 5.63
N LEU A 128 0.49 12.57 5.40
CA LEU A 128 1.03 13.35 4.27
C LEU A 128 0.54 12.81 2.92
N LEU A 129 0.63 11.48 2.73
CA LEU A 129 0.16 10.82 1.51
C LEU A 129 -1.34 11.03 1.28
N SER A 130 -2.13 10.97 2.35
CA SER A 130 -3.59 11.19 2.30
C SER A 130 -3.95 12.66 2.04
N SER A 131 -3.04 13.59 2.35
CA SER A 131 -3.20 15.02 2.10
C SER A 131 -2.77 15.46 0.69
N ALA A 132 -1.80 14.77 0.08
CA ALA A 132 -1.19 15.15 -1.20
C ALA A 132 -2.05 14.82 -2.43
N ALA A 133 -3.16 14.09 -2.27
CA ALA A 133 -4.07 13.72 -3.37
C ALA A 133 -4.87 14.90 -3.99
N LYS A 134 -4.51 16.16 -3.70
CA LYS A 134 -5.04 17.39 -4.31
C LYS A 134 -3.94 18.09 -5.13
N GLY A 135 -3.83 17.80 -6.43
CA GLY A 135 -3.07 18.65 -7.37
C GLY A 135 -2.54 17.95 -8.63
N SER A 136 -3.12 18.25 -9.80
CA SER A 136 -2.50 18.04 -11.13
C SER A 136 -1.69 19.27 -11.53
N ILE A 137 -0.46 19.11 -12.06
CA ILE A 137 0.23 20.11 -12.91
C ILE A 137 1.11 19.43 -13.98
N THR A 138 1.11 20.03 -15.17
CA THR A 138 1.79 19.73 -16.43
C THR A 138 3.21 20.35 -16.56
N ALA A 139 4.07 19.66 -17.33
CA ALA A 139 5.26 20.09 -18.12
C ALA A 139 6.58 20.54 -17.43
N LEU A 140 7.71 19.92 -17.83
CA LEU A 140 8.84 20.50 -18.61
C LEU A 140 9.88 19.42 -19.00
N ALA A 141 10.50 19.59 -20.16
CA ALA A 141 11.46 18.67 -20.80
C ALA A 141 12.93 18.96 -20.41
N GLY A 142 13.82 17.94 -20.49
CA GLY A 142 15.26 18.10 -20.30
C GLY A 142 16.12 16.84 -20.49
N SER A 143 16.52 16.59 -21.73
CA SER A 143 17.79 16.05 -22.29
C SER A 143 18.79 15.16 -21.51
N ASP A 144 18.39 14.21 -20.66
CA ASP A 144 19.29 13.11 -20.27
C ASP A 144 18.47 11.81 -20.08
N GLY A 145 18.56 10.89 -21.04
CA GLY A 145 18.14 9.48 -20.94
C GLY A 145 16.83 9.19 -20.17
N THR A 146 15.83 10.06 -20.27
CA THR A 146 14.89 10.30 -19.17
C THR A 146 13.81 9.22 -19.04
N ILE A 147 13.63 8.70 -17.81
CA ILE A 147 12.44 7.96 -17.38
C ILE A 147 11.25 8.91 -17.42
N ILE A 148 10.27 8.64 -18.28
CA ILE A 148 9.03 9.44 -18.36
C ILE A 148 7.98 8.81 -17.44
N LYS A 149 7.44 9.62 -16.53
CA LYS A 149 6.39 9.25 -15.58
C LYS A 149 5.02 9.45 -16.24
N HIS A 150 4.13 8.48 -16.08
CA HIS A 150 2.71 8.69 -16.34
C HIS A 150 1.88 8.19 -15.14
N PRO A 151 1.18 9.07 -14.41
CA PRO A 151 0.02 8.62 -13.65
C PRO A 151 -1.07 8.23 -14.66
N LYS A 152 -1.46 6.96 -14.68
CA LYS A 152 -2.58 6.51 -15.51
C LYS A 152 -3.90 6.76 -14.79
N ALA A 153 -4.86 7.40 -15.46
CA ALA A 153 -6.25 7.36 -15.01
C ALA A 153 -6.80 5.94 -15.27
N VAL A 154 -7.23 5.25 -14.22
CA VAL A 154 -7.83 3.90 -14.35
C VAL A 154 -9.32 4.03 -14.61
N ASN A 155 -9.81 3.27 -15.59
CA ASN A 155 -11.23 3.07 -15.86
C ASN A 155 -11.90 2.41 -14.62
N SER A 156 -12.83 3.14 -14.00
CA SER A 156 -13.34 2.88 -12.66
C SER A 156 -14.41 1.77 -12.63
N GLN A 157 -14.05 0.59 -12.13
CA GLN A 157 -14.95 -0.31 -11.40
C GLN A 157 -14.19 -0.84 -10.15
N LEU A 158 -14.72 -0.53 -8.96
CA LEU A 158 -14.12 -0.52 -7.60
C LEU A 158 -14.63 -1.69 -6.72
N PRO A 159 -14.11 -1.95 -5.47
CA PRO A 159 -12.71 -2.13 -5.04
C PRO A 159 -12.50 -3.34 -4.07
N GLU A 160 -11.28 -3.90 -3.99
CA GLU A 160 -10.81 -4.66 -2.80
C GLU A 160 -9.47 -4.07 -2.33
N GLN A 161 -9.28 -3.97 -1.00
CA GLN A 161 -8.32 -3.10 -0.31
C GLN A 161 -6.86 -3.21 -0.79
N PRO A 162 -6.10 -2.11 -0.83
CA PRO A 162 -4.71 -2.13 -1.23
C PRO A 162 -3.81 -2.71 -0.11
N PRO A 163 -2.86 -3.61 -0.43
CA PRO A 163 -1.78 -3.94 0.50
C PRO A 163 -0.92 -2.70 0.79
N GLU A 164 -0.43 -2.59 2.02
CA GLU A 164 0.27 -1.42 2.56
C GLU A 164 1.46 -0.95 1.72
N PRO A 165 1.76 0.37 1.70
CA PRO A 165 2.90 0.88 0.95
C PRO A 165 4.19 0.50 1.67
N ASP A 166 4.77 -0.60 1.24
CA ASP A 166 6.21 -0.87 1.28
C ASP A 166 7.03 0.34 0.77
N ASP A 167 8.31 0.37 1.12
CA ASP A 167 9.18 1.52 0.88
C ASP A 167 9.25 1.93 -0.61
N LEU A 168 9.13 0.98 -1.53
CA LEU A 168 9.18 1.24 -2.96
C LEU A 168 8.04 2.16 -3.41
N GLU A 169 6.81 1.91 -2.98
CA GLU A 169 5.67 2.75 -3.30
C GLU A 169 5.74 4.08 -2.59
N ARG A 170 6.26 4.11 -1.36
CA ARG A 170 6.50 5.37 -0.65
C ARG A 170 7.49 6.24 -1.41
N VAL A 171 8.61 5.68 -1.82
CA VAL A 171 9.67 6.36 -2.60
C VAL A 171 9.17 6.72 -4.00
N ALA A 172 8.38 5.86 -4.65
CA ALA A 172 7.76 6.21 -5.94
C ALA A 172 6.80 7.39 -5.78
N CYS A 173 5.98 7.38 -4.73
CA CYS A 173 4.99 8.42 -4.43
C CYS A 173 5.59 9.77 -4.04
N THR A 174 6.88 9.87 -3.66
CA THR A 174 7.51 11.18 -3.44
C THR A 174 7.62 11.99 -4.72
N GLY A 175 7.55 11.32 -5.87
CA GLY A 175 7.81 11.96 -7.16
C GLY A 175 9.28 12.38 -7.33
N ASP A 176 10.18 12.03 -6.42
CA ASP A 176 11.62 12.24 -6.58
C ASP A 176 12.21 11.07 -7.39
N LEU A 177 12.49 11.35 -8.66
CA LEU A 177 13.02 10.33 -9.57
C LEU A 177 14.43 9.87 -9.18
N ASN A 178 15.27 10.78 -8.67
CA ASN A 178 16.63 10.44 -8.28
C ASN A 178 16.61 9.54 -7.05
N GLN A 179 15.72 9.82 -6.10
CA GLN A 179 15.50 8.98 -4.93
C GLN A 179 14.98 7.59 -5.34
N LEU A 180 14.00 7.52 -6.25
CA LEU A 180 13.48 6.25 -6.76
C LEU A 180 14.54 5.43 -7.50
N ILE A 181 15.34 6.07 -8.36
CA ILE A 181 16.46 5.41 -9.05
C ILE A 181 17.49 4.91 -8.04
N ALA A 182 17.89 5.73 -7.07
CA ALA A 182 18.84 5.34 -6.04
C ALA A 182 18.33 4.17 -5.21
N TYR A 183 17.03 4.18 -4.87
CA TYR A 183 16.36 3.08 -4.17
C TYR A 183 16.36 1.79 -5.00
N LEU A 184 15.96 1.86 -6.26
CA LEU A 184 15.89 0.70 -7.16
C LEU A 184 17.25 0.11 -7.54
N LYS A 185 18.35 0.87 -7.35
CA LYS A 185 19.72 0.37 -7.54
C LYS A 185 20.17 -0.60 -6.46
N THR A 186 19.63 -0.47 -5.24
CA THR A 186 20.07 -1.26 -4.08
C THR A 186 18.99 -2.21 -3.59
N ARG A 187 17.72 -1.90 -3.83
CA ARG A 187 16.60 -2.73 -3.40
C ARG A 187 16.31 -3.83 -4.41
N ARG A 188 16.27 -5.07 -3.93
CA ARG A 188 15.71 -6.19 -4.68
C ARG A 188 14.18 -6.12 -4.67
N VAL A 189 13.58 -6.41 -5.80
CA VAL A 189 12.13 -6.46 -6.02
C VAL A 189 11.70 -7.89 -6.28
N TRP A 190 10.44 -8.18 -5.98
CA TRP A 190 9.81 -9.46 -6.26
C TRP A 190 9.23 -9.43 -7.67
N ILE A 191 9.71 -10.34 -8.52
CA ILE A 191 9.25 -10.53 -9.88
C ILE A 191 8.53 -11.88 -9.95
N PRO A 192 7.26 -11.94 -10.40
CA PRO A 192 6.56 -13.19 -10.57
C PRO A 192 7.21 -14.02 -11.68
N ARG A 193 7.33 -15.32 -11.45
CA ARG A 193 7.71 -16.27 -12.51
C ARG A 193 6.54 -16.45 -13.46
N LYS A 194 6.85 -16.65 -14.74
CA LYS A 194 5.88 -17.10 -15.74
C LYS A 194 5.32 -18.45 -15.31
N PRO A 195 3.99 -18.60 -15.17
CA PRO A 195 3.40 -19.89 -14.85
C PRO A 195 3.72 -20.91 -15.95
N TRP A 196 4.00 -22.16 -15.55
CA TRP A 196 4.18 -23.24 -16.51
C TRP A 196 2.90 -23.50 -17.31
N ARG A 197 1.75 -23.48 -16.62
CA ARG A 197 0.42 -23.59 -17.20
C ARG A 197 -0.62 -22.90 -16.33
N ALA A 198 -1.72 -22.52 -16.96
CA ALA A 198 -2.93 -22.07 -16.28
C ALA A 198 -3.91 -23.24 -16.14
N LEU A 199 -4.46 -23.44 -14.95
CA LEU A 199 -5.39 -24.51 -14.62
C LEU A 199 -6.82 -23.98 -14.62
N ASP A 200 -7.74 -24.79 -15.14
CA ASP A 200 -9.17 -24.52 -15.08
C ASP A 200 -9.74 -25.20 -13.84
N PRO A 201 -10.09 -24.48 -12.76
CA PRO A 201 -10.51 -25.09 -11.51
C PRO A 201 -11.78 -25.94 -11.66
N GLY A 202 -12.62 -25.69 -12.68
CA GLY A 202 -13.82 -26.49 -12.95
C GLY A 202 -13.54 -27.90 -13.48
N LYS A 203 -12.28 -28.23 -13.83
CA LYS A 203 -11.86 -29.54 -14.34
C LYS A 203 -11.27 -30.47 -13.29
N PHE A 204 -11.19 -30.04 -12.03
CA PHE A 204 -10.52 -30.77 -10.95
C PHE A 204 -11.41 -30.85 -9.71
N THR A 205 -11.22 -31.89 -8.90
CA THR A 205 -11.62 -31.80 -7.47
C THR A 205 -10.66 -30.88 -6.71
N PRO A 206 -11.03 -30.36 -5.53
CA PRO A 206 -10.12 -29.54 -4.71
C PRO A 206 -8.78 -30.23 -4.42
N GLU A 207 -8.79 -31.53 -4.13
CA GLU A 207 -7.59 -32.31 -3.83
C GLU A 207 -6.70 -32.48 -5.06
N GLN A 208 -7.30 -32.78 -6.22
CA GLN A 208 -6.58 -32.90 -7.49
C GLN A 208 -5.96 -31.56 -7.91
N LEU A 209 -6.68 -30.47 -7.71
CA LEU A 209 -6.20 -29.13 -8.00
C LEU A 209 -5.00 -28.77 -7.11
N LEU A 210 -5.10 -29.02 -5.80
CA LEU A 210 -4.01 -28.77 -4.85
C LEU A 210 -2.77 -29.60 -5.17
N GLU A 211 -2.94 -30.88 -5.51
CA GLU A 211 -1.82 -31.75 -5.88
C GLU A 211 -1.15 -31.30 -7.18
N THR A 212 -1.95 -30.92 -8.18
CA THR A 212 -1.45 -30.37 -9.45
C THR A 212 -0.66 -29.08 -9.21
N ILE A 213 -1.15 -28.17 -8.36
CA ILE A 213 -0.45 -26.93 -8.00
C ILE A 213 0.90 -27.23 -7.34
N LYS A 214 0.97 -28.22 -6.44
CA LYS A 214 2.23 -28.61 -5.78
C LYS A 214 3.26 -29.13 -6.78
N GLN A 215 2.85 -30.01 -7.69
CA GLN A 215 3.72 -30.55 -8.73
C GLN A 215 4.24 -29.44 -9.66
N ASP A 216 3.38 -28.50 -10.05
CA ASP A 216 3.79 -27.39 -10.90
C ASP A 216 4.73 -26.42 -10.14
N LEU A 217 4.54 -26.21 -8.82
CA LEU A 217 5.47 -25.44 -7.98
C LEU A 217 6.84 -26.11 -7.89
N GLU A 218 6.88 -27.43 -7.71
CA GLU A 218 8.12 -28.20 -7.68
C GLU A 218 8.85 -28.13 -9.03
N HIS A 219 8.12 -28.24 -10.15
CA HIS A 219 8.69 -28.03 -11.48
C HIS A 219 9.28 -26.62 -11.64
N LEU A 220 8.54 -25.58 -11.20
CA LEU A 220 9.01 -24.20 -11.26
C LEU A 220 10.26 -23.96 -10.41
N ALA A 221 10.40 -24.64 -9.27
CA ALA A 221 11.57 -24.53 -8.39
C ALA A 221 12.87 -25.03 -9.06
N HIS A 222 12.76 -26.03 -9.95
CA HIS A 222 13.90 -26.62 -10.66
C HIS A 222 14.13 -26.03 -12.07
N SER A 223 13.18 -25.24 -12.57
CA SER A 223 13.26 -24.60 -13.89
C SER A 223 14.03 -23.28 -13.85
N PRO A 224 14.70 -22.88 -14.95
CA PRO A 224 15.27 -21.53 -15.09
C PRO A 224 14.25 -20.45 -14.73
N PHE A 225 14.73 -19.35 -14.16
CA PHE A 225 13.87 -18.22 -13.80
C PHE A 225 13.42 -17.49 -15.06
N GLU A 226 12.15 -17.69 -15.44
CA GLU A 226 11.51 -16.93 -16.52
C GLU A 226 10.54 -15.89 -15.91
N PRO A 227 10.75 -14.59 -16.14
CA PRO A 227 9.87 -13.53 -15.65
C PRO A 227 8.52 -13.56 -16.36
N TRP A 228 7.44 -13.29 -15.63
CA TRP A 228 6.13 -13.17 -16.24
C TRP A 228 5.96 -11.79 -16.88
N ILE A 229 6.20 -11.70 -18.18
CA ILE A 229 5.91 -10.50 -18.98
C ILE A 229 4.44 -10.51 -19.37
N LEU A 230 3.73 -9.41 -19.09
CA LEU A 230 2.35 -9.20 -19.48
C LEU A 230 2.29 -8.38 -20.77
N GLU A 231 1.43 -8.78 -21.70
CA GLU A 231 1.15 -8.02 -22.91
C GLU A 231 -0.22 -7.38 -22.80
N PHE A 232 -0.28 -6.06 -22.91
CA PHE A 232 -1.54 -5.30 -22.88
C PHE A 232 -1.44 -4.09 -23.80
N ASP A 233 -2.43 -3.86 -24.65
CA ASP A 233 -2.41 -2.81 -25.70
C ASP A 233 -1.13 -2.82 -26.56
N GLY A 234 -0.60 -4.01 -26.88
CA GLY A 234 0.63 -4.17 -27.68
C GLY A 234 1.93 -3.83 -26.96
N MET A 235 1.86 -3.46 -25.67
CA MET A 235 3.04 -3.15 -24.85
C MET A 235 3.37 -4.30 -23.89
N LYS A 236 4.65 -4.61 -23.77
CA LYS A 236 5.23 -5.61 -22.86
C LYS A 236 5.57 -4.98 -21.52
N ARG A 237 4.98 -5.51 -20.46
CA ARG A 237 5.12 -4.98 -19.10
C ARG A 237 5.67 -6.04 -18.16
N LEU A 238 6.62 -5.64 -17.32
CA LEU A 238 7.18 -6.45 -16.26
C LEU A 238 6.54 -6.04 -14.93
N PRO A 239 5.68 -6.88 -14.32
CA PRO A 239 5.19 -6.64 -12.97
C PRO A 239 6.33 -6.74 -11.96
N ALA A 240 6.51 -5.72 -11.14
CA ALA A 240 7.46 -5.73 -10.04
C ALA A 240 6.80 -5.30 -8.74
N PHE A 241 7.11 -6.04 -7.67
CA PHE A 241 6.48 -5.87 -6.36
C PHE A 241 7.53 -5.62 -5.29
N SER A 242 7.14 -4.81 -4.33
CA SER A 242 7.97 -4.48 -3.19
C SER A 242 8.07 -5.63 -2.17
N SER A 243 7.02 -6.47 -2.10
CA SER A 243 6.92 -7.64 -1.22
C SER A 243 6.21 -8.83 -1.87
N GLN A 244 6.45 -10.02 -1.33
CA GLN A 244 5.74 -11.24 -1.71
C GLN A 244 4.22 -11.11 -1.51
N GLN A 245 3.77 -10.43 -0.45
CA GLN A 245 2.35 -10.27 -0.16
C GLN A 245 1.61 -9.53 -1.28
N LYS A 246 2.23 -8.46 -1.84
CA LYS A 246 1.63 -7.74 -2.97
C LYS A 246 1.56 -8.57 -4.24
N MET A 247 2.60 -9.35 -4.48
CA MET A 247 2.63 -10.28 -5.60
C MET A 247 1.57 -11.38 -5.45
N GLN A 248 1.30 -11.87 -4.23
CA GLN A 248 0.19 -12.78 -3.97
C GLN A 248 -1.16 -12.13 -4.27
N VAL A 249 -1.39 -10.87 -3.86
CA VAL A 249 -2.60 -10.12 -4.22
C VAL A 249 -2.74 -10.00 -5.74
N PHE A 250 -1.64 -9.69 -6.45
CA PHE A 250 -1.63 -9.66 -7.91
C PHE A 250 -2.05 -11.02 -8.50
N SER A 251 -1.45 -12.12 -8.03
CA SER A 251 -1.76 -13.48 -8.49
C SER A 251 -3.22 -13.84 -8.29
N SER A 252 -3.78 -13.53 -7.12
CA SER A 252 -5.19 -13.77 -6.83
C SER A 252 -6.10 -12.99 -7.78
N LYS A 253 -5.77 -11.72 -8.07
CA LYS A 253 -6.56 -10.88 -9.00
C LYS A 253 -6.51 -11.40 -10.43
N VAL A 254 -5.31 -11.72 -10.93
CA VAL A 254 -5.14 -12.31 -12.27
C VAL A 254 -5.88 -13.65 -12.36
N SER A 255 -5.85 -14.46 -11.31
CA SER A 255 -6.59 -15.73 -11.25
C SER A 255 -8.11 -15.51 -11.34
N GLN A 256 -8.65 -14.58 -10.56
CA GLN A 256 -10.07 -14.21 -10.59
C GLN A 256 -10.51 -13.69 -11.95
N GLN A 257 -9.73 -12.78 -12.56
CA GLN A 257 -10.07 -12.18 -13.85
C GLN A 257 -10.01 -13.17 -15.01
N SER A 258 -9.05 -14.10 -14.97
CA SER A 258 -8.91 -15.12 -16.02
C SER A 258 -9.82 -16.34 -15.83
N GLY A 259 -10.40 -16.51 -14.64
CA GLY A 259 -11.07 -17.75 -14.26
C GLY A 259 -10.13 -18.96 -14.25
N LYS A 260 -8.82 -18.71 -14.08
CA LYS A 260 -7.78 -19.74 -14.05
C LYS A 260 -7.01 -19.66 -12.74
N VAL A 261 -6.43 -20.78 -12.34
CA VAL A 261 -5.51 -20.85 -11.20
C VAL A 261 -4.14 -21.21 -11.72
N PHE A 262 -3.09 -20.66 -11.13
CA PHE A 262 -1.72 -21.00 -11.49
C PHE A 262 -0.84 -21.01 -10.22
N PRO A 263 0.19 -21.87 -10.20
CA PRO A 263 1.21 -21.84 -9.16
C PRO A 263 2.00 -20.53 -9.26
N LEU A 264 2.07 -19.77 -8.16
CA LEU A 264 2.85 -18.54 -8.11
C LEU A 264 4.29 -18.84 -7.70
N GLY A 265 5.18 -18.89 -8.68
CA GLY A 265 6.63 -18.81 -8.44
C GLY A 265 7.10 -17.35 -8.41
N CYS A 266 8.25 -17.09 -7.79
CA CYS A 266 8.85 -15.77 -7.79
C CYS A 266 10.38 -15.80 -7.79
N GLY A 267 10.96 -14.64 -8.10
CA GLY A 267 12.38 -14.37 -7.93
C GLY A 267 12.54 -13.00 -7.29
N GLU A 268 13.42 -12.92 -6.30
CA GLU A 268 13.85 -11.65 -5.72
C GLU A 268 15.11 -11.20 -6.46
N VAL A 269 15.05 -10.10 -7.21
CA VAL A 269 16.13 -9.67 -8.11
C VAL A 269 16.31 -8.16 -8.06
N LEU A 270 17.50 -7.67 -8.39
CA LEU A 270 17.68 -6.24 -8.66
C LEU A 270 17.04 -5.90 -10.00
N LEU A 271 16.24 -4.83 -10.02
CA LEU A 271 15.50 -4.45 -11.23
C LEU A 271 16.43 -4.15 -12.42
N TRP A 272 17.59 -3.59 -12.14
CA TRP A 272 18.60 -3.30 -13.16
C TRP A 272 19.28 -4.53 -13.75
N ASP A 273 19.34 -5.64 -13.02
CA ASP A 273 19.99 -6.85 -13.52
C ASP A 273 19.07 -7.58 -14.47
N ILE A 274 17.77 -7.61 -14.15
CA ILE A 274 16.77 -8.30 -14.97
C ILE A 274 16.38 -7.50 -16.22
N THR A 275 16.20 -6.18 -16.13
CA THR A 275 15.68 -5.37 -17.26
C THR A 275 16.66 -5.22 -18.43
N LYS A 276 17.97 -5.45 -18.23
CA LYS A 276 18.98 -5.38 -19.30
C LYS A 276 18.81 -6.44 -20.38
N GLU A 277 18.29 -7.60 -20.00
CA GLU A 277 18.20 -8.78 -20.87
C GLU A 277 16.77 -9.05 -21.36
N LEU A 278 15.79 -8.29 -20.86
CA LEU A 278 14.39 -8.50 -21.17
C LEU A 278 13.88 -7.59 -22.27
N ASP A 279 12.98 -8.16 -23.08
CA ASP A 279 12.18 -7.42 -24.03
C ASP A 279 10.89 -6.88 -23.39
N VAL A 280 11.02 -5.74 -22.71
CA VAL A 280 9.92 -5.05 -22.04
C VAL A 280 9.96 -3.56 -22.33
N ASP A 281 8.77 -2.97 -22.48
CA ASP A 281 8.59 -1.54 -22.68
C ASP A 281 8.47 -0.81 -21.33
N PHE A 282 7.82 -1.45 -20.35
CA PHE A 282 7.60 -0.88 -19.02
C PHE A 282 7.87 -1.87 -17.90
N VAL A 283 8.33 -1.35 -16.77
CA VAL A 283 8.22 -2.01 -15.47
C VAL A 283 7.01 -1.43 -14.76
N GLU A 284 6.02 -2.26 -14.47
CA GLU A 284 4.84 -1.90 -13.70
C GLU A 284 5.11 -2.09 -12.21
N LEU A 285 5.26 -0.97 -11.53
CA LEU A 285 5.26 -0.90 -10.09
C LEU A 285 3.80 -0.80 -9.63
N ASN A 286 3.30 -1.89 -9.07
CA ASN A 286 2.02 -1.92 -8.37
C ASN A 286 0.78 -1.71 -9.29
N LEU A 287 0.59 -2.66 -10.22
CA LEU A 287 -0.53 -2.78 -11.18
C LEU A 287 -1.94 -2.52 -10.64
N TYR A 288 -2.17 -2.72 -9.34
CA TYR A 288 -3.51 -2.69 -8.75
C TYR A 288 -3.64 -1.71 -7.57
N SER A 289 -2.69 -0.79 -7.41
CA SER A 289 -2.81 0.32 -6.48
C SER A 289 -3.61 1.47 -7.07
N LYS A 290 -4.23 2.28 -6.21
CA LYS A 290 -4.90 3.55 -6.59
C LYS A 290 -3.92 4.53 -7.26
N THR A 291 -2.62 4.36 -7.02
CA THR A 291 -1.53 5.06 -7.70
C THR A 291 -0.63 4.00 -8.33
N SER A 292 -0.93 3.60 -9.56
CA SER A 292 -0.04 2.73 -10.34
C SER A 292 1.15 3.56 -10.83
N TRP A 293 2.34 2.97 -10.78
CA TRP A 293 3.57 3.58 -11.26
C TRP A 293 4.14 2.72 -12.38
N GLU A 294 4.53 3.33 -13.48
CA GLU A 294 5.21 2.64 -14.59
C GLU A 294 6.57 3.30 -14.82
N ILE A 295 7.59 2.47 -15.06
CA ILE A 295 8.93 2.91 -15.46
C ILE A 295 9.14 2.48 -16.89
N GLU A 296 9.22 3.43 -17.81
CA GLU A 296 9.60 3.17 -19.20
C GLU A 296 11.04 2.66 -19.28
N VAL A 297 11.26 1.54 -19.97
CA VAL A 297 12.57 0.93 -20.16
C VAL A 297 13.12 1.37 -21.52
N LYS A 298 13.98 2.39 -21.51
CA LYS A 298 14.64 2.88 -22.73
C LYS A 298 15.87 2.06 -23.06
N ARG A 299 15.82 1.35 -24.19
CA ARG A 299 17.01 0.69 -24.74
C ARG A 299 17.94 1.73 -25.35
N HIS A 300 19.19 1.77 -24.90
CA HIS A 300 20.23 2.52 -25.61
C HIS A 300 20.58 1.80 -26.91
N GLY A 301 20.12 2.37 -28.04
CA GLY A 301 20.59 2.03 -29.37
C GLY A 301 20.09 0.70 -29.94
N ALA A 302 18.90 0.72 -30.54
CA ALA A 302 18.79 0.19 -31.90
C ALA A 302 18.97 1.38 -32.85
N GLN A 303 20.23 1.76 -33.08
CA GLN A 303 20.52 2.54 -34.29
C GLN A 303 20.21 1.60 -35.46
N HIS A 304 19.33 2.04 -36.35
CA HIS A 304 19.25 1.50 -37.71
C HIS A 304 20.60 1.64 -38.42
#